data_AF-A0A7C7UWV8-F1
#
_entry.id   AF-A0A7C7UWV8-F1
#
_cell.length_a   1.000
_cell.length_b   1.000
_cell.length_c   1.000
_cell.angle_alpha   90.00
_cell.angle_beta   90.00
_cell.angle_gamma   90.00
#
_symmetry.space_group_name_H-M   'P 1'
#
loop_
_entity.id
_entity.type
_entity.pdbx_description
1 polymer ?
#
loop_
_entity_poly.entity_id
_entity_poly.type
_entity_poly.pdbx_seq_one_letter_code
_entity_poly.pdbx_strand_id
1 'polypeptide(L)'
;MSRREFLKLSAAAAAATAVGIPIPEDVQAAAKEVQSGWQWDKAVCRFCGTGCGIMVATKNDRIVAVKGDPLNPVNRGLNCIKGYFTAKIMYGEDRLTKPLLRVNEKGEFDKKGKFRPVSWQKAYEVMVKKFKEAYNELGPEGIAIFASGQYTVMEGYAAAKLMKAGFRSNNIDPNARHCMASAVAAFIQTFGIDEPAGCYDDIELTDTFVVWGSNMAEMHPVLWARVLDRKLSAPDRVRIVVLSTFKNMTTDGADIEIIFKPQTDLLIQNYILREIVYNHPEAIDWDFVNNYCAFATGYIDIGYGMRGNPNHPKYSKKEKETMIKEVVKVISKDEAKALSVYGLKEGDKLEMKHRKQAGKHWVITFEEFKKALEPYTLDYVAEVAKGDPDEPLEEFKKKLKALADLYIEKGRKVVSFWTMGFNQHTGPDLGGRFSVLSEDRDRSCGPCPGCWSAAFGR
;
A
#
# COMPACT_ATOMS: atom_id res chain seq x y z
N MET A 1 -37.48 8.40 24.76
CA MET A 1 -36.04 8.69 24.57
C MET A 1 -35.84 9.28 23.18
N SER A 2 -35.13 10.39 23.06
CA SER A 2 -34.81 10.98 21.75
C SER A 2 -33.74 10.15 21.02
N ARG A 3 -33.70 10.23 19.67
CA ARG A 3 -32.64 9.59 18.85
C ARG A 3 -31.22 9.98 19.31
N ARG A 4 -31.06 11.20 19.83
CA ARG A 4 -29.78 11.72 20.33
C ARG A 4 -29.38 11.08 21.65
N GLU A 5 -30.31 10.89 22.57
CA GLU A 5 -30.07 10.19 23.84
C GLU A 5 -29.75 8.72 23.62
N PHE A 6 -30.48 8.05 22.72
CA PHE A 6 -30.19 6.66 22.35
C PHE A 6 -28.79 6.47 21.76
N LEU A 7 -28.36 7.37 20.86
CA LEU A 7 -27.01 7.32 20.28
C LEU A 7 -25.92 7.55 21.34
N LYS A 8 -26.14 8.48 22.29
CA LYS A 8 -25.21 8.71 23.41
C LYS A 8 -25.11 7.48 24.31
N LEU A 9 -26.25 6.90 24.70
CA LEU A 9 -26.31 5.70 25.54
C LEU A 9 -25.73 4.47 24.84
N SER A 10 -25.99 4.29 23.55
CA SER A 10 -25.44 3.18 22.76
C SER A 10 -23.93 3.29 22.55
N ALA A 11 -23.42 4.50 22.33
CA ALA A 11 -21.98 4.76 22.23
C ALA A 11 -21.28 4.53 23.58
N ALA A 12 -21.87 5.02 24.68
CA ALA A 12 -21.37 4.79 26.03
C ALA A 12 -21.38 3.29 26.39
N ALA A 13 -22.44 2.56 26.03
CA ALA A 13 -22.54 1.11 26.22
C ALA A 13 -21.52 0.32 25.40
N ALA A 14 -21.30 0.69 24.13
CA ALA A 14 -20.27 0.06 23.30
C ALA A 14 -18.86 0.31 23.85
N ALA A 15 -18.58 1.53 24.32
CA ALA A 15 -17.32 1.85 24.97
C ALA A 15 -17.14 1.08 26.29
N ALA A 16 -18.16 1.06 27.16
CA ALA A 16 -18.15 0.31 28.42
C ALA A 16 -17.91 -1.19 28.19
N THR A 17 -18.54 -1.78 27.18
CA THR A 17 -18.32 -3.19 26.80
C THR A 17 -16.88 -3.43 26.36
N ALA A 18 -16.31 -2.52 25.57
CA ALA A 18 -14.94 -2.63 25.08
C ALA A 18 -13.89 -2.57 26.21
N VAL A 19 -14.21 -1.95 27.35
CA VAL A 19 -13.34 -1.88 28.53
C VAL A 19 -13.82 -2.75 29.70
N GLY A 20 -14.76 -3.68 29.46
CA GLY A 20 -15.22 -4.64 30.47
C GLY A 20 -16.08 -4.06 31.60
N ILE A 21 -16.67 -2.88 31.43
CA ILE A 21 -17.57 -2.24 32.40
C ILE A 21 -19.01 -2.72 32.16
N PRO A 22 -19.72 -3.24 33.19
CA PRO A 22 -21.10 -3.69 33.06
C PRO A 22 -22.05 -2.52 32.75
N ILE A 23 -22.99 -2.76 31.83
CA ILE A 23 -23.99 -1.77 31.42
C ILE A 23 -25.25 -1.91 32.30
N PRO A 24 -25.79 -0.81 32.85
CA PRO A 24 -27.05 -0.81 33.60
C PRO A 24 -28.22 -1.50 32.86
N GLU A 25 -29.04 -2.28 33.57
CA GLU A 25 -30.12 -3.09 33.00
C GLU A 25 -31.22 -2.28 32.29
N ASP A 26 -31.53 -1.10 32.81
CA ASP A 26 -32.49 -0.15 32.24
C ASP A 26 -32.03 0.35 30.85
N VAL A 27 -30.74 0.58 30.68
CA VAL A 27 -30.12 0.93 29.38
C VAL A 27 -30.20 -0.25 28.42
N GLN A 28 -29.99 -1.48 28.89
CA GLN A 28 -30.13 -2.68 28.05
C GLN A 28 -31.57 -2.93 27.61
N ALA A 29 -32.53 -2.74 28.52
CA ALA A 29 -33.96 -2.90 28.23
C ALA A 29 -34.45 -1.87 27.19
N ALA A 30 -34.11 -0.59 27.37
CA ALA A 30 -34.44 0.46 26.42
C ALA A 30 -33.76 0.24 25.06
N ALA A 31 -32.53 -0.28 25.05
CA ALA A 31 -31.84 -0.64 23.81
C ALA A 31 -32.53 -1.80 23.07
N LYS A 32 -33.01 -2.82 23.80
CA LYS A 32 -33.80 -3.91 23.22
C LYS A 32 -35.12 -3.42 22.60
N GLU A 33 -35.79 -2.48 23.25
CA GLU A 33 -37.04 -1.91 22.74
C GLU A 33 -36.80 -1.12 21.44
N VAL A 34 -35.79 -0.24 21.40
CA VAL A 34 -35.43 0.53 20.19
C VAL A 34 -35.01 -0.38 19.03
N GLN A 35 -34.30 -1.47 19.35
CA GLN A 35 -33.84 -2.47 18.39
C GLN A 35 -34.92 -3.50 18.02
N SER A 36 -36.16 -3.32 18.50
CA SER A 36 -37.26 -4.24 18.17
C SER A 36 -37.50 -4.29 16.66
N GLY A 37 -37.46 -5.51 16.12
CA GLY A 37 -37.59 -5.81 14.70
C GLY A 37 -36.36 -5.47 13.86
N TRP A 38 -35.19 -5.26 14.48
CA TRP A 38 -33.93 -5.10 13.75
C TRP A 38 -33.29 -6.47 13.53
N GLN A 39 -32.78 -6.70 12.33
CA GLN A 39 -31.92 -7.84 12.02
C GLN A 39 -30.47 -7.37 11.95
N TRP A 40 -29.59 -7.97 12.76
CA TRP A 40 -28.16 -7.67 12.76
C TRP A 40 -27.39 -8.74 12.00
N ASP A 41 -26.70 -8.35 10.94
CA ASP A 41 -25.86 -9.24 10.14
C ASP A 41 -24.40 -8.77 10.14
N LYS A 42 -23.48 -9.70 9.93
CA LYS A 42 -22.04 -9.42 9.80
C LYS A 42 -21.70 -8.99 8.38
N ALA A 43 -20.82 -8.01 8.26
CA ALA A 43 -20.22 -7.59 7.00
C ALA A 43 -18.78 -7.12 7.22
N VAL A 44 -18.07 -6.84 6.12
CA VAL A 44 -16.76 -6.20 6.14
C VAL A 44 -16.93 -4.72 5.78
N CYS A 45 -16.17 -3.85 6.43
CA CYS A 45 -16.12 -2.42 6.13
C CYS A 45 -15.85 -2.18 4.63
N ARG A 46 -16.62 -1.28 4.00
CA ARG A 46 -16.58 -1.05 2.55
C ARG A 46 -15.36 -0.23 2.05
N PHE A 47 -14.46 0.18 2.95
CA PHE A 47 -13.41 1.16 2.67
C PHE A 47 -12.02 0.55 2.48
N CYS A 48 -11.09 0.75 3.43
CA CYS A 48 -9.67 0.41 3.25
C CYS A 48 -9.37 -1.06 3.49
N GLY A 49 -8.15 -1.46 3.11
CA GLY A 49 -7.64 -2.83 3.17
C GLY A 49 -7.45 -3.40 4.58
N THR A 50 -7.66 -2.62 5.65
CA THR A 50 -7.66 -3.16 7.03
C THR A 50 -8.72 -4.25 7.21
N GLY A 51 -9.86 -4.15 6.52
CA GLY A 51 -10.86 -5.22 6.56
C GLY A 51 -11.61 -5.34 7.90
N CYS A 52 -11.90 -4.21 8.57
CA CYS A 52 -12.63 -4.21 9.84
C CYS A 52 -13.98 -4.94 9.71
N GLY A 53 -14.27 -5.83 10.66
CA GLY A 53 -15.59 -6.45 10.78
C GLY A 53 -16.61 -5.46 11.33
N ILE A 54 -17.78 -5.40 10.70
CA ILE A 54 -18.89 -4.56 11.11
C ILE A 54 -20.18 -5.38 11.29
N MET A 55 -21.03 -4.91 12.18
CA MET A 55 -22.41 -5.38 12.33
C MET A 55 -23.33 -4.35 11.68
N VAL A 56 -24.25 -4.80 10.85
CA VAL A 56 -25.22 -3.96 10.11
C VAL A 56 -26.63 -4.32 10.57
N ALA A 57 -27.36 -3.33 11.10
CA ALA A 57 -28.75 -3.51 11.48
C ALA A 57 -29.67 -3.10 10.32
N THR A 58 -30.59 -3.97 9.93
CA THR A 58 -31.63 -3.69 8.94
C THR A 58 -33.02 -3.72 9.56
N LYS A 59 -33.91 -2.85 9.07
CA LYS A 59 -35.34 -2.83 9.38
C LYS A 59 -36.08 -2.24 8.18
N ASN A 60 -37.13 -2.91 7.70
CA ASN A 60 -37.94 -2.47 6.56
C ASN A 60 -37.08 -2.10 5.33
N ASP A 61 -36.22 -3.03 4.91
CA ASP A 61 -35.28 -2.90 3.77
C ASP A 61 -34.31 -1.71 3.85
N ARG A 62 -34.05 -1.21 5.06
CA ARG A 62 -33.11 -0.12 5.30
C ARG A 62 -32.13 -0.44 6.39
N ILE A 63 -30.86 -0.13 6.14
CA ILE A 63 -29.84 -0.03 7.19
C ILE A 63 -30.22 1.11 8.14
N VAL A 64 -30.41 0.77 9.42
CA VAL A 64 -30.77 1.71 10.49
C VAL A 64 -29.61 1.99 11.44
N ALA A 65 -28.64 1.08 11.54
CA ALA A 65 -27.43 1.26 12.34
C ALA A 65 -26.25 0.42 11.82
N VAL A 66 -25.03 0.88 12.11
CA VAL A 66 -23.78 0.13 11.91
C VAL A 66 -22.91 0.32 13.15
N LYS A 67 -22.24 -0.75 13.58
CA LYS A 67 -21.21 -0.72 14.64
C LYS A 67 -20.07 -1.66 14.28
N GLY A 68 -18.92 -1.53 14.96
CA GLY A 68 -17.86 -2.53 14.83
C GLY A 68 -18.31 -3.88 15.40
N ASP A 69 -17.85 -4.98 14.81
CA ASP A 69 -18.07 -6.33 15.35
C ASP A 69 -17.07 -6.56 16.52
N PRO A 70 -17.53 -6.67 17.77
CA PRO A 70 -16.66 -6.90 18.93
C PRO A 70 -15.87 -8.21 18.83
N LEU A 71 -16.41 -9.20 18.10
CA LEU A 71 -15.81 -10.52 17.94
C LEU A 71 -14.84 -10.60 16.75
N ASN A 72 -14.72 -9.55 15.94
CA ASN A 72 -13.80 -9.57 14.82
C ASN A 72 -12.36 -9.29 15.31
N PRO A 73 -11.38 -10.17 15.00
CA PRO A 73 -10.04 -10.07 15.55
C PRO A 73 -9.25 -8.87 15.03
N VAL A 74 -9.61 -8.33 13.86
CA VAL A 74 -8.93 -7.18 13.26
C VAL A 74 -9.14 -5.93 14.10
N ASN A 75 -10.40 -5.62 14.43
CA ASN A 75 -10.80 -4.33 14.98
C ASN A 75 -11.38 -4.40 16.39
N ARG A 76 -11.73 -5.59 16.91
CA ARG A 76 -12.22 -5.80 18.29
C ARG A 76 -13.33 -4.80 18.68
N GLY A 77 -14.24 -4.54 17.74
CA GLY A 77 -15.35 -3.60 17.93
C GLY A 77 -15.07 -2.13 17.59
N LEU A 78 -13.81 -1.73 17.36
CA LEU A 78 -13.45 -0.37 16.96
C LEU A 78 -13.73 -0.12 15.48
N ASN A 79 -13.98 1.14 15.13
CA ASN A 79 -14.02 1.61 13.75
C ASN A 79 -13.36 2.99 13.65
N CYS A 80 -12.90 3.35 12.46
CA CYS A 80 -12.60 4.76 12.17
C CYS A 80 -13.86 5.52 11.75
N ILE A 81 -13.75 6.83 11.55
CA ILE A 81 -14.88 7.68 11.13
C ILE A 81 -15.59 7.15 9.87
N LYS A 82 -14.85 6.64 8.89
CA LYS A 82 -15.42 6.07 7.66
C LYS A 82 -16.31 4.86 8.01
N GLY A 83 -15.81 3.96 8.85
CA GLY A 83 -16.53 2.76 9.30
C GLY A 83 -17.84 3.09 10.02
N TYR A 84 -17.82 4.03 10.97
CA TYR A 84 -19.01 4.45 11.72
C TYR A 84 -20.11 5.06 10.83
N PHE A 85 -19.75 5.68 9.70
CA PHE A 85 -20.69 6.31 8.79
C PHE A 85 -21.04 5.47 7.55
N THR A 86 -20.59 4.20 7.48
CA THR A 86 -20.85 3.28 6.36
C THR A 86 -22.35 3.15 6.06
N ALA A 87 -23.22 3.21 7.07
CA ALA A 87 -24.68 3.13 6.88
C ALA A 87 -25.23 4.19 5.90
N LYS A 88 -24.58 5.35 5.77
CA LYS A 88 -25.10 6.48 4.99
C LYS A 88 -24.71 6.45 3.51
N ILE A 89 -23.67 5.71 3.13
CA ILE A 89 -23.06 5.80 1.79
C ILE A 89 -23.99 5.34 0.66
N MET A 90 -25.05 4.58 1.01
CA MET A 90 -26.02 4.05 0.05
C MET A 90 -27.24 4.95 -0.16
N TYR A 91 -27.34 6.08 0.55
CA TYR A 91 -28.55 6.91 0.59
C TYR A 91 -28.30 8.36 0.14
N GLY A 92 -27.27 8.61 -0.66
CA GLY A 92 -27.16 9.86 -1.40
C GLY A 92 -28.40 10.05 -2.29
N GLU A 93 -28.97 11.26 -2.30
CA GLU A 93 -30.17 11.60 -3.07
C GLU A 93 -29.95 11.44 -4.59
N ASP A 94 -28.70 11.53 -5.02
CA ASP A 94 -28.22 11.42 -6.40
C ASP A 94 -27.83 9.99 -6.81
N ARG A 95 -28.15 8.97 -5.99
CA ARG A 95 -27.88 7.57 -6.33
C ARG A 95 -28.51 7.23 -7.69
N LEU A 96 -27.70 6.69 -8.60
CA LEU A 96 -28.18 6.26 -9.91
C LEU A 96 -29.24 5.16 -9.76
N THR A 97 -30.47 5.46 -10.19
CA THR A 97 -31.64 4.55 -10.11
C THR A 97 -32.04 3.94 -11.46
N LYS A 98 -31.55 4.52 -12.57
CA LYS A 98 -31.82 4.06 -13.95
C LYS A 98 -30.55 4.18 -14.80
N PRO A 99 -30.37 3.32 -15.82
CA PRO A 99 -29.35 3.52 -16.83
C PRO A 99 -29.49 4.89 -17.50
N LEU A 100 -28.36 5.57 -17.70
CA LEU A 100 -28.29 6.85 -18.40
C LEU A 100 -27.52 6.67 -19.71
N LEU A 101 -28.16 7.02 -20.84
CA LEU A 101 -27.55 6.94 -22.16
C LEU A 101 -27.46 8.33 -22.78
N ARG A 102 -26.33 8.64 -23.45
CA ARG A 102 -26.25 9.85 -24.27
C ARG A 102 -27.06 9.66 -25.55
N VAL A 103 -28.06 10.51 -25.75
CA VAL A 103 -28.96 10.42 -26.89
C VAL A 103 -29.16 11.75 -27.61
N ASN A 104 -29.48 11.66 -28.91
CA ASN A 104 -29.97 12.79 -29.71
C ASN A 104 -31.46 13.07 -29.42
N GLU A 105 -32.05 14.02 -30.16
CA GLU A 105 -33.46 14.39 -30.02
C GLU A 105 -34.43 13.25 -30.37
N LYS A 106 -34.02 12.31 -31.22
CA LYS A 106 -34.78 11.12 -31.61
C LYS A 106 -34.68 9.96 -30.62
N GLY A 107 -33.91 10.12 -29.54
CA GLY A 107 -33.70 9.06 -28.53
C GLY A 107 -32.69 7.98 -28.94
N GLU A 108 -31.92 8.22 -30.00
CA GLU A 108 -30.87 7.31 -30.48
C GLU A 108 -29.53 7.65 -29.85
N PHE A 109 -28.65 6.66 -29.71
CA PHE A 109 -27.30 6.88 -29.16
C PHE A 109 -26.53 7.93 -29.96
N ASP A 110 -26.02 8.94 -29.28
CA ASP A 110 -25.15 9.97 -29.84
C ASP A 110 -24.05 10.32 -28.83
N LYS A 111 -22.78 10.24 -29.25
CA LYS A 111 -21.63 10.54 -28.38
C LYS A 111 -21.63 11.99 -27.89
N LYS A 112 -22.16 12.92 -28.69
CA LYS A 112 -22.30 14.35 -28.35
C LYS A 112 -23.63 14.67 -27.66
N GLY A 113 -24.52 13.69 -27.55
CA GLY A 113 -25.83 13.81 -26.91
C GLY A 113 -25.76 14.04 -25.39
N LYS A 114 -26.88 14.46 -24.82
CA LYS A 114 -27.08 14.60 -23.38
C LYS A 114 -27.56 13.28 -22.77
N PHE A 115 -27.21 13.03 -21.51
CA PHE A 115 -27.72 11.85 -20.79
C PHE A 115 -29.22 11.94 -20.62
N ARG A 116 -29.92 10.84 -20.94
CA ARG A 116 -31.33 10.63 -20.62
C ARG A 116 -31.52 9.24 -20.01
N PRO A 117 -32.50 9.07 -19.09
CA PRO A 117 -32.85 7.76 -18.57
C PRO A 117 -33.36 6.83 -19.67
N VAL A 118 -32.91 5.58 -19.67
CA VAL A 118 -33.38 4.52 -20.59
C VAL A 118 -33.65 3.23 -19.83
N SER A 119 -34.35 2.27 -20.47
CA SER A 119 -34.50 0.93 -19.91
C SER A 119 -33.17 0.16 -19.94
N TRP A 120 -33.05 -0.85 -19.07
CA TRP A 120 -31.91 -1.78 -19.10
C TRP A 120 -31.76 -2.48 -20.46
N GLN A 121 -32.87 -2.90 -21.06
CA GLN A 121 -32.86 -3.52 -22.40
C GLN A 121 -32.23 -2.58 -23.44
N LYS A 122 -32.65 -1.30 -23.48
CA LYS A 122 -32.09 -0.33 -24.42
C LYS A 122 -30.60 -0.07 -24.18
N ALA A 123 -30.18 0.02 -22.91
CA ALA A 123 -28.77 0.17 -22.56
C ALA A 123 -27.93 -1.00 -23.09
N TYR A 124 -28.39 -2.24 -22.87
CA TYR A 124 -27.71 -3.44 -23.36
C TYR A 124 -27.72 -3.56 -24.88
N GLU A 125 -28.81 -3.24 -25.57
CA GLU A 125 -28.86 -3.24 -27.05
C GLU A 125 -27.76 -2.36 -27.65
N VAL A 126 -27.59 -1.15 -27.11
CA VAL A 126 -26.56 -0.21 -27.57
C VAL A 126 -25.16 -0.72 -27.21
N MET A 127 -24.97 -1.24 -25.99
CA MET A 127 -23.69 -1.82 -25.57
C MET A 127 -23.27 -3.00 -26.46
N VAL A 128 -24.17 -3.95 -26.74
CA VAL A 128 -23.89 -5.11 -27.60
C VAL A 128 -23.58 -4.67 -29.03
N LYS A 129 -24.34 -3.71 -29.58
CA LYS A 129 -24.06 -3.15 -30.91
C LYS A 129 -22.65 -2.55 -30.97
N LYS A 130 -22.30 -1.68 -30.01
CA LYS A 130 -20.99 -1.00 -29.95
C LYS A 130 -19.84 -1.98 -29.68
N PHE A 131 -20.08 -2.97 -28.83
CA PHE A 131 -19.12 -4.04 -28.59
C PHE A 131 -18.84 -4.82 -29.87
N LYS A 132 -19.87 -5.26 -30.60
CA LYS A 132 -19.70 -5.99 -31.87
C LYS A 132 -18.99 -5.14 -32.93
N GLU A 133 -19.33 -3.85 -33.04
CA GLU A 133 -18.62 -2.93 -33.94
C GLU A 133 -17.12 -2.90 -33.65
N ALA A 134 -16.73 -2.59 -32.41
CA ALA A 134 -15.32 -2.50 -32.03
C ALA A 134 -14.59 -3.85 -32.12
N TYR A 135 -15.24 -4.94 -31.69
CA TYR A 135 -14.67 -6.28 -31.70
C TYR A 135 -14.50 -6.82 -33.13
N ASN A 136 -15.44 -6.55 -34.05
CA ASN A 136 -15.31 -6.98 -35.44
C ASN A 136 -14.22 -6.19 -36.19
N GLU A 137 -14.01 -4.92 -35.85
CA GLU A 137 -13.00 -4.06 -36.48
C GLU A 137 -11.58 -4.33 -35.94
N LEU A 138 -11.44 -4.41 -34.62
CA LEU A 138 -10.14 -4.42 -33.92
C LEU A 138 -9.83 -5.76 -33.23
N GLY A 139 -10.72 -6.75 -33.34
CA GLY A 139 -10.60 -8.02 -32.65
C GLY A 139 -10.65 -7.89 -31.12
N PRO A 140 -10.07 -8.86 -30.39
CA PRO A 140 -10.01 -8.84 -28.92
C PRO A 140 -9.30 -7.61 -28.32
N GLU A 141 -8.43 -6.95 -29.07
CA GLU A 141 -7.70 -5.75 -28.60
C GLU A 141 -8.57 -4.48 -28.63
N GLY A 142 -9.70 -4.50 -29.34
CA GLY A 142 -10.64 -3.37 -29.44
C GLY A 142 -11.54 -3.14 -28.23
N ILE A 143 -11.50 -4.05 -27.26
CA ILE A 143 -12.36 -4.03 -26.07
C ILE A 143 -11.49 -3.98 -24.81
N ALA A 144 -12.02 -3.42 -23.73
CA ALA A 144 -11.34 -3.37 -22.45
C ALA A 144 -12.33 -3.31 -21.28
N ILE A 145 -11.91 -3.82 -20.12
CA ILE A 145 -12.56 -3.60 -18.83
C ILE A 145 -11.55 -2.96 -17.89
N PHE A 146 -11.87 -1.77 -17.37
CA PHE A 146 -11.16 -1.22 -16.22
C PHE A 146 -11.85 -1.71 -14.95
N ALA A 147 -11.27 -2.74 -14.32
CA ALA A 147 -11.86 -3.44 -13.19
C ALA A 147 -11.63 -2.69 -11.87
N SER A 148 -12.07 -3.26 -10.75
CA SER A 148 -11.93 -2.64 -9.44
C SER A 148 -11.53 -3.66 -8.38
N GLY A 149 -10.55 -3.31 -7.53
CA GLY A 149 -10.25 -4.04 -6.29
C GLY A 149 -11.35 -3.92 -5.23
N GLN A 150 -12.42 -3.18 -5.53
CA GLN A 150 -13.61 -3.08 -4.68
C GLN A 150 -14.77 -3.96 -5.15
N TYR A 151 -14.54 -4.78 -6.18
CA TYR A 151 -15.42 -5.89 -6.49
C TYR A 151 -15.42 -6.91 -5.37
N THR A 152 -16.50 -7.65 -5.26
CA THR A 152 -16.47 -8.96 -4.60
C THR A 152 -15.54 -9.89 -5.39
N VAL A 153 -15.03 -10.92 -4.72
CA VAL A 153 -14.20 -11.95 -5.36
C VAL A 153 -14.93 -12.56 -6.57
N MET A 154 -16.22 -12.83 -6.43
CA MET A 154 -17.06 -13.44 -7.46
C MET A 154 -17.22 -12.53 -8.68
N GLU A 155 -17.44 -11.22 -8.49
CA GLU A 155 -17.54 -10.25 -9.58
C GLU A 155 -16.21 -10.12 -10.35
N GLY A 156 -15.09 -10.04 -9.63
CA GLY A 156 -13.75 -9.99 -10.24
C GLY A 156 -13.45 -11.25 -11.06
N TYR A 157 -13.77 -12.42 -10.51
CA TYR A 157 -13.60 -13.70 -11.20
C TYR A 157 -14.50 -13.80 -12.45
N ALA A 158 -15.75 -13.37 -12.36
CA ALA A 158 -16.66 -13.34 -13.50
C ALA A 158 -16.16 -12.40 -14.62
N ALA A 159 -15.70 -11.19 -14.27
CA ALA A 159 -15.12 -10.24 -15.22
C ALA A 159 -13.86 -10.81 -15.90
N ALA A 160 -12.99 -11.47 -15.13
CA ALA A 160 -11.79 -12.13 -15.65
C ALA A 160 -12.15 -13.26 -16.63
N LYS A 161 -13.11 -14.12 -16.29
CA LYS A 161 -13.59 -15.19 -17.21
C LYS A 161 -14.22 -14.61 -18.47
N LEU A 162 -15.05 -13.59 -18.33
CA LEU A 162 -15.69 -12.92 -19.46
C LEU A 162 -14.64 -12.38 -20.44
N MET A 163 -13.64 -11.66 -19.94
CA MET A 163 -12.60 -11.07 -20.79
C MET A 163 -11.64 -12.11 -21.36
N LYS A 164 -11.03 -12.94 -20.51
CA LYS A 164 -9.94 -13.84 -20.90
C LYS A 164 -10.43 -15.08 -21.64
N ALA A 165 -11.53 -15.68 -21.20
CA ALA A 165 -12.07 -16.90 -21.80
C ALA A 165 -13.18 -16.60 -22.83
N GLY A 166 -14.08 -15.66 -22.52
CA GLY A 166 -15.18 -15.31 -23.41
C GLY A 166 -14.72 -14.49 -24.61
N PHE A 167 -14.23 -13.28 -24.36
CA PHE A 167 -13.81 -12.35 -25.41
C PHE A 167 -12.36 -12.52 -25.85
N ARG A 168 -11.63 -13.45 -25.24
CA ARG A 168 -10.22 -13.78 -25.56
C ARG A 168 -9.30 -12.55 -25.56
N SER A 169 -9.57 -11.62 -24.65
CA SER A 169 -8.83 -10.38 -24.50
C SER A 169 -8.16 -10.31 -23.13
N ASN A 170 -6.92 -9.82 -23.10
CA ASN A 170 -6.18 -9.52 -21.88
C ASN A 170 -6.28 -8.05 -21.47
N ASN A 171 -7.10 -7.24 -22.15
CA ASN A 171 -7.33 -5.82 -21.82
C ASN A 171 -8.26 -5.67 -20.61
N ILE A 172 -7.92 -6.33 -19.51
CA ILE A 172 -8.56 -6.19 -18.22
C ILE A 172 -7.50 -5.83 -17.20
N ASP A 173 -7.63 -4.67 -16.58
CA ASP A 173 -6.71 -4.21 -15.54
C ASP A 173 -7.51 -3.42 -14.49
N PRO A 174 -7.27 -3.61 -13.18
CA PRO A 174 -8.03 -2.94 -12.14
C PRO A 174 -7.41 -1.60 -11.73
N ASN A 175 -8.17 -0.78 -11.03
CA ASN A 175 -7.62 0.36 -10.27
C ASN A 175 -6.46 -0.04 -9.31
N ALA A 176 -6.37 -1.31 -8.88
CA ALA A 176 -5.26 -1.83 -8.09
C ALA A 176 -3.90 -1.78 -8.81
N ARG A 177 -3.87 -1.59 -10.14
CA ARG A 177 -2.64 -1.23 -10.89
C ARG A 177 -1.95 0.01 -10.33
N HIS A 178 -2.75 1.00 -9.92
CA HIS A 178 -2.25 2.22 -9.31
C HIS A 178 -1.90 2.06 -7.83
N CYS A 179 -2.05 0.85 -7.27
CA CYS A 179 -1.97 0.62 -5.83
C CYS A 179 -0.91 -0.45 -5.48
N MET A 180 -1.13 -1.69 -5.89
CA MET A 180 -0.37 -2.84 -5.39
C MET A 180 0.59 -3.45 -6.41
N ALA A 181 0.57 -3.00 -7.66
CA ALA A 181 1.34 -3.64 -8.73
C ALA A 181 2.85 -3.76 -8.43
N SER A 182 3.46 -2.74 -7.81
CA SER A 182 4.86 -2.80 -7.38
C SER A 182 5.05 -3.80 -6.25
N ALA A 183 4.21 -3.78 -5.21
CA ALA A 183 4.29 -4.78 -4.14
C ALA A 183 4.20 -6.22 -4.69
N VAL A 184 3.27 -6.50 -5.61
CA VAL A 184 3.14 -7.82 -6.25
C VAL A 184 4.40 -8.21 -7.00
N ALA A 185 4.95 -7.29 -7.81
CA ALA A 185 6.15 -7.57 -8.58
C ALA A 185 7.37 -7.83 -7.66
N ALA A 186 7.49 -7.12 -6.54
CA ALA A 186 8.50 -7.37 -5.53
C ALA A 186 8.33 -8.73 -4.83
N PHE A 187 7.11 -9.06 -4.40
CA PHE A 187 6.82 -10.34 -3.75
C PHE A 187 7.15 -11.52 -4.68
N ILE A 188 6.74 -11.45 -5.95
CA ILE A 188 7.08 -12.47 -6.95
C ILE A 188 8.59 -12.55 -7.22
N GLN A 189 9.30 -11.41 -7.28
CA GLN A 189 10.75 -11.39 -7.51
C GLN A 189 11.55 -11.95 -6.33
N THR A 190 11.10 -11.73 -5.11
CA THR A 190 11.80 -12.23 -3.91
C THR A 190 11.38 -13.63 -3.52
N PHE A 191 10.07 -13.87 -3.37
CA PHE A 191 9.55 -15.08 -2.74
C PHE A 191 8.91 -16.05 -3.75
N GLY A 192 8.72 -15.62 -5.00
CA GLY A 192 8.04 -16.42 -6.02
C GLY A 192 6.53 -16.56 -5.82
N ILE A 193 5.97 -15.91 -4.80
CA ILE A 193 4.54 -15.90 -4.46
C ILE A 193 4.13 -14.49 -4.00
N ASP A 194 2.87 -14.11 -4.24
CA ASP A 194 2.30 -12.82 -3.84
C ASP A 194 1.74 -12.85 -2.41
N GLU A 195 1.43 -11.65 -1.90
CA GLU A 195 0.89 -11.33 -0.57
C GLU A 195 1.89 -11.45 0.61
N PRO A 196 1.64 -10.72 1.72
CA PRO A 196 2.48 -10.83 2.89
C PRO A 196 2.46 -12.25 3.45
N ALA A 197 3.61 -12.77 3.88
CA ALA A 197 3.60 -13.99 4.69
C ALA A 197 3.12 -13.74 6.14
N GLY A 198 2.87 -12.47 6.48
CA GLY A 198 2.45 -11.92 7.79
C GLY A 198 0.97 -11.81 8.04
N CYS A 199 0.63 -11.56 9.30
CA CYS A 199 -0.73 -11.23 9.70
C CYS A 199 -0.75 -10.11 10.74
N TYR A 200 -1.95 -9.64 11.11
CA TYR A 200 -2.06 -8.52 12.03
C TYR A 200 -1.64 -8.84 13.47
N ASP A 201 -1.55 -10.12 13.84
CA ASP A 201 -1.13 -10.54 15.19
C ASP A 201 0.35 -10.22 15.44
N ASP A 202 1.13 -10.04 14.38
CA ASP A 202 2.52 -9.59 14.46
C ASP A 202 2.63 -8.22 15.16
N ILE A 203 1.59 -7.38 15.09
CA ILE A 203 1.57 -6.06 15.75
C ILE A 203 1.75 -6.21 17.26
N GLU A 204 1.02 -7.11 17.89
CA GLU A 204 1.09 -7.31 19.35
C GLU A 204 2.41 -7.95 19.81
N LEU A 205 3.16 -8.56 18.90
CA LEU A 205 4.43 -9.22 19.18
C LEU A 205 5.66 -8.33 18.90
N THR A 206 5.45 -7.19 18.25
CA THR A 206 6.51 -6.31 17.75
C THR A 206 7.21 -5.51 18.86
N ASP A 207 8.52 -5.35 18.73
CA ASP A 207 9.33 -4.44 19.56
C ASP A 207 9.68 -3.14 18.82
N THR A 208 9.80 -3.14 17.49
CA THR A 208 9.98 -1.90 16.71
C THR A 208 9.09 -1.86 15.49
N PHE A 209 8.33 -0.79 15.34
CA PHE A 209 7.58 -0.47 14.13
C PHE A 209 8.39 0.49 13.27
N VAL A 210 8.67 0.15 12.02
CA VAL A 210 9.31 1.04 11.03
C VAL A 210 8.33 1.35 9.91
N VAL A 211 7.79 2.56 9.94
CA VAL A 211 6.73 3.00 9.02
C VAL A 211 7.35 3.76 7.85
N TRP A 212 7.48 3.08 6.70
CA TRP A 212 8.07 3.61 5.47
C TRP A 212 7.03 4.32 4.60
N GLY A 213 6.85 5.63 4.83
CA GLY A 213 5.98 6.49 4.03
C GLY A 213 4.48 6.24 4.21
N SER A 214 4.08 5.33 5.12
CA SER A 214 2.67 5.07 5.39
C SER A 214 2.08 6.06 6.37
N ASN A 215 1.02 6.76 5.95
CA ASN A 215 0.19 7.53 6.86
C ASN A 215 -0.91 6.63 7.47
N MET A 216 -0.51 5.73 8.36
CA MET A 216 -1.40 4.72 8.96
C MET A 216 -2.53 5.35 9.78
N ALA A 217 -2.29 6.45 10.48
CA ALA A 217 -3.29 7.14 11.30
C ALA A 217 -4.55 7.53 10.50
N GLU A 218 -4.39 7.85 9.21
CA GLU A 218 -5.49 8.29 8.34
C GLU A 218 -5.96 7.18 7.37
N MET A 219 -5.01 6.41 6.83
CA MET A 219 -5.27 5.43 5.76
C MET A 219 -5.58 4.03 6.31
N HIS A 220 -5.02 3.66 7.46
CA HIS A 220 -5.27 2.38 8.16
C HIS A 220 -5.50 2.57 9.67
N PRO A 221 -6.51 3.38 10.10
CA PRO A 221 -6.53 3.93 11.46
C PRO A 221 -6.67 2.87 12.56
N VAL A 222 -7.33 1.74 12.27
CA VAL A 222 -7.50 0.65 13.23
C VAL A 222 -6.21 -0.14 13.43
N LEU A 223 -5.38 -0.29 12.39
CA LEU A 223 -4.04 -0.87 12.54
C LEU A 223 -3.14 0.09 13.32
N TRP A 224 -3.24 1.39 13.05
CA TRP A 224 -2.50 2.39 13.82
C TRP A 224 -2.89 2.40 15.30
N ALA A 225 -4.18 2.23 15.62
CA ALA A 225 -4.63 2.07 17.00
C ALA A 225 -3.98 0.85 17.69
N ARG A 226 -3.82 -0.28 16.99
CA ARG A 226 -3.11 -1.46 17.53
C ARG A 226 -1.61 -1.21 17.71
N VAL A 227 -0.97 -0.49 16.79
CA VAL A 227 0.45 -0.08 16.92
C VAL A 227 0.65 0.80 18.16
N LEU A 228 -0.21 1.81 18.35
CA LEU A 228 -0.17 2.67 19.53
C LEU A 228 -0.48 1.90 20.81
N ASP A 229 -1.45 0.99 20.81
CA ASP A 229 -1.76 0.13 21.96
C ASP A 229 -0.54 -0.71 22.36
N ARG A 230 0.14 -1.34 21.38
CA ARG A 230 1.40 -2.05 21.63
C ARG A 230 2.46 -1.13 22.23
N LYS A 231 2.67 0.06 21.67
CA LYS A 231 3.63 1.05 22.20
C LYS A 231 3.30 1.47 23.63
N LEU A 232 2.03 1.75 23.94
CA LEU A 232 1.60 2.19 25.27
C LEU A 232 1.64 1.06 26.30
N SER A 233 1.46 -0.20 25.88
CA SER A 233 1.53 -1.37 26.76
C SER A 233 2.96 -1.75 27.19
N ALA A 234 3.98 -1.36 26.41
CA ALA A 234 5.38 -1.68 26.67
C ALA A 234 6.32 -0.53 26.21
N PRO A 235 6.19 0.68 26.78
CA PRO A 235 6.82 1.90 26.25
C PRO A 235 8.36 1.86 26.31
N ASP A 236 8.93 1.13 27.26
CA ASP A 236 10.39 1.01 27.44
C ASP A 236 11.04 0.17 26.35
N ARG A 237 10.36 -0.89 25.89
CA ARG A 237 10.84 -1.82 24.86
C ARG A 237 10.42 -1.39 23.45
N VAL A 238 9.17 -0.96 23.29
CA VAL A 238 8.57 -0.71 21.99
C VAL A 238 9.04 0.63 21.41
N ARG A 239 9.43 0.65 20.15
CA ARG A 239 9.82 1.86 19.41
C ARG A 239 8.99 2.03 18.14
N ILE A 240 8.63 3.27 17.82
CA ILE A 240 7.96 3.63 16.57
C ILE A 240 8.88 4.59 15.80
N VAL A 241 9.35 4.17 14.63
CA VAL A 241 10.08 5.01 13.68
C VAL A 241 9.17 5.29 12.49
N VAL A 242 8.98 6.56 12.16
CA VAL A 242 8.17 6.96 10.99
C VAL A 242 9.03 7.74 10.02
N LEU A 243 9.16 7.21 8.81
CA LEU A 243 9.78 7.89 7.69
C LEU A 243 8.69 8.47 6.79
N SER A 244 8.77 9.75 6.45
CA SER A 244 7.80 10.42 5.58
C SER A 244 8.45 11.54 4.77
N THR A 245 7.82 11.97 3.68
CA THR A 245 8.27 13.15 2.92
C THR A 245 7.64 14.45 3.45
N PHE A 246 6.68 14.35 4.37
CA PHE A 246 6.01 15.47 5.06
C PHE A 246 5.43 15.01 6.41
N LYS A 247 5.26 15.92 7.37
CA LYS A 247 4.64 15.60 8.68
C LYS A 247 3.15 15.31 8.56
N ASN A 248 2.66 14.34 9.32
CA ASN A 248 1.24 13.95 9.33
C ASN A 248 0.86 13.28 10.67
N MET A 249 -0.41 12.93 10.85
CA MET A 249 -0.87 12.36 12.14
C MET A 249 -0.22 11.02 12.54
N THR A 250 0.47 10.34 11.61
CA THR A 250 1.26 9.16 11.95
C THR A 250 2.60 9.56 12.55
N THR A 251 3.21 10.66 12.10
CA THR A 251 4.49 11.14 12.65
C THR A 251 4.33 11.68 14.08
N ASP A 252 3.14 12.18 14.44
CA ASP A 252 2.82 12.61 15.81
C ASP A 252 2.92 11.48 16.85
N GLY A 253 2.79 10.21 16.42
CA GLY A 253 2.93 9.03 17.30
C GLY A 253 4.30 8.36 17.24
N ALA A 254 5.29 8.96 16.58
CA ALA A 254 6.63 8.39 16.41
C ALA A 254 7.54 8.71 17.61
N ASP A 255 8.39 7.76 18.00
CA ASP A 255 9.56 8.04 18.83
C ASP A 255 10.68 8.70 17.99
N ILE A 256 10.81 8.30 16.72
CA ILE A 256 11.78 8.85 15.77
C ILE A 256 11.04 9.25 14.48
N GLU A 257 10.97 10.55 14.21
CA GLU A 257 10.44 11.11 12.95
C GLU A 257 11.60 11.41 11.98
N ILE A 258 11.57 10.81 10.80
CA ILE A 258 12.54 11.05 9.72
C ILE A 258 11.81 11.65 8.52
N ILE A 259 12.02 12.96 8.30
CA ILE A 259 11.52 13.64 7.10
C ILE A 259 12.60 13.60 6.02
N PHE A 260 12.32 12.89 4.92
CA PHE A 260 13.29 12.64 3.85
C PHE A 260 12.84 13.20 2.50
N LYS A 261 13.78 13.49 1.60
CA LYS A 261 13.47 13.94 0.23
C LYS A 261 12.83 12.80 -0.57
N PRO A 262 11.80 13.07 -1.39
CA PRO A 262 11.18 12.04 -2.22
C PRO A 262 12.20 11.20 -3.00
N GLN A 263 11.97 9.88 -3.09
CA GLN A 263 12.83 8.90 -3.76
C GLN A 263 14.17 8.59 -3.10
N THR A 264 14.48 9.19 -1.94
CA THR A 264 15.75 8.94 -1.23
C THR A 264 15.66 7.85 -0.14
N ASP A 265 14.48 7.24 0.04
CA ASP A 265 14.29 6.02 0.83
C ASP A 265 15.17 4.86 0.36
N LEU A 266 15.43 4.75 -0.94
CA LEU A 266 16.40 3.84 -1.54
C LEU A 266 17.79 3.98 -0.93
N LEU A 267 18.24 5.22 -0.71
CA LEU A 267 19.55 5.49 -0.12
C LEU A 267 19.57 5.10 1.35
N ILE A 268 18.49 5.39 2.09
CA ILE A 268 18.36 5.04 3.51
C ILE A 268 18.36 3.52 3.69
N GLN A 269 17.62 2.77 2.87
CA GLN A 269 17.61 1.30 2.93
C GLN A 269 19.00 0.71 2.64
N ASN A 270 19.68 1.19 1.60
CA ASN A 270 21.03 0.73 1.28
C ASN A 270 22.06 1.16 2.35
N TYR A 271 21.84 2.28 3.05
CA TYR A 271 22.64 2.65 4.21
C TYR A 271 22.48 1.65 5.35
N ILE A 272 21.25 1.26 5.72
CA ILE A 272 21.01 0.25 6.76
C ILE A 272 21.74 -1.06 6.40
N LEU A 273 21.58 -1.52 5.15
CA LEU A 273 22.28 -2.69 4.65
C LEU A 273 23.80 -2.54 4.72
N ARG A 274 24.34 -1.39 4.30
CA ARG A 274 25.77 -1.09 4.37
C ARG A 274 26.29 -1.18 5.81
N GLU A 275 25.59 -0.55 6.75
CA GLU A 275 25.98 -0.57 8.16
C GLU A 275 26.05 -2.00 8.68
N ILE A 276 25.07 -2.84 8.33
CA ILE A 276 25.08 -4.25 8.72
C ILE A 276 26.26 -5.00 8.08
N VAL A 277 26.46 -4.93 6.75
CA VAL A 277 27.47 -5.78 6.09
C VAL A 277 28.93 -5.32 6.27
N TYR A 278 29.16 -4.04 6.55
CA TYR A 278 30.49 -3.49 6.75
C TYR A 278 30.85 -3.30 8.22
N ASN A 279 29.93 -2.78 9.04
CA ASN A 279 30.24 -2.35 10.40
C ASN A 279 29.71 -3.32 11.46
N HIS A 280 28.63 -4.06 11.15
CA HIS A 280 27.99 -5.01 12.06
C HIS A 280 27.78 -6.40 11.46
N PRO A 281 28.80 -7.04 10.84
CA PRO A 281 28.65 -8.35 10.21
C PRO A 281 28.26 -9.46 11.20
N GLU A 282 28.44 -9.25 12.50
CA GLU A 282 27.97 -10.12 13.58
C GLU A 282 26.44 -10.15 13.72
N ALA A 283 25.74 -9.13 13.22
CA ALA A 283 24.28 -9.11 13.19
C ALA A 283 23.72 -10.03 12.10
N ILE A 284 24.53 -10.45 11.12
CA ILE A 284 24.09 -11.27 10.00
C ILE A 284 23.74 -12.69 10.45
N ASP A 285 22.59 -13.16 9.97
CA ASP A 285 22.29 -14.58 9.98
C ASP A 285 22.94 -15.33 8.83
N TRP A 286 24.15 -15.79 9.06
CA TRP A 286 24.82 -16.63 8.08
C TRP A 286 24.17 -18.00 7.88
N ASP A 287 23.51 -18.58 8.89
CA ASP A 287 22.85 -19.88 8.71
C ASP A 287 21.63 -19.73 7.81
N PHE A 288 20.82 -18.70 8.02
CA PHE A 288 19.67 -18.42 7.18
C PHE A 288 20.08 -17.94 5.78
N VAL A 289 21.01 -16.98 5.68
CA VAL A 289 21.50 -16.47 4.39
C VAL A 289 22.05 -17.60 3.52
N ASN A 290 22.84 -18.51 4.09
CA ASN A 290 23.44 -19.60 3.32
C ASN A 290 22.45 -20.69 2.91
N ASN A 291 21.35 -20.89 3.64
CA ASN A 291 20.39 -21.96 3.38
C ASN A 291 19.14 -21.50 2.60
N TYR A 292 18.75 -20.23 2.68
CA TYR A 292 17.45 -19.77 2.21
C TYR A 292 17.50 -18.53 1.31
N CYS A 293 18.64 -17.84 1.22
CA CYS A 293 18.76 -16.63 0.41
C CYS A 293 19.63 -16.82 -0.83
N ALA A 294 19.36 -16.01 -1.85
CA ALA A 294 20.27 -15.74 -2.95
C ALA A 294 20.38 -14.22 -3.14
N PHE A 295 21.55 -13.74 -3.57
CA PHE A 295 21.74 -12.33 -3.91
C PHE A 295 21.52 -12.15 -5.40
N ALA A 296 20.82 -11.09 -5.79
CA ALA A 296 20.56 -10.77 -7.19
C ALA A 296 20.71 -9.27 -7.46
N THR A 297 20.97 -8.94 -8.72
CA THR A 297 20.98 -7.56 -9.21
C THR A 297 20.26 -7.46 -10.55
N GLY A 298 20.00 -6.23 -11.01
CA GLY A 298 19.32 -5.94 -12.25
C GLY A 298 19.89 -4.72 -12.95
N TYR A 299 19.31 -4.39 -14.11
CA TYR A 299 19.71 -3.22 -14.88
C TYR A 299 19.35 -1.91 -14.16
N ILE A 300 20.21 -0.91 -14.30
CA ILE A 300 20.03 0.43 -13.72
C ILE A 300 19.38 1.44 -14.69
N ASP A 301 19.31 1.10 -15.98
CA ASP A 301 18.95 1.97 -17.09
C ASP A 301 17.64 1.51 -17.75
N ILE A 302 16.62 1.35 -16.92
CA ILE A 302 15.33 0.71 -17.25
C ILE A 302 14.24 1.68 -17.73
N GLY A 303 14.51 3.00 -17.76
CA GLY A 303 13.53 4.02 -18.10
C GLY A 303 12.47 4.24 -17.02
N TYR A 304 11.34 4.86 -17.39
CA TYR A 304 10.32 5.33 -16.45
C TYR A 304 8.89 4.96 -16.87
N GLY A 305 8.74 4.02 -17.82
CA GLY A 305 7.43 3.54 -18.28
C GLY A 305 6.65 4.58 -19.10
N MET A 306 7.31 5.61 -19.62
CA MET A 306 6.68 6.63 -20.46
C MET A 306 6.63 6.19 -21.93
N ARG A 307 5.85 6.92 -22.75
CA ARG A 307 5.78 6.71 -24.21
C ARG A 307 7.17 6.82 -24.88
N GLY A 308 7.56 5.85 -25.69
CA GLY A 308 8.94 5.75 -26.22
C GLY A 308 9.40 6.80 -27.26
N ASN A 309 8.55 7.74 -27.70
CA ASN A 309 8.93 8.80 -28.65
C ASN A 309 8.98 10.16 -27.96
N PRO A 310 10.14 10.60 -27.42
CA PRO A 310 10.26 11.89 -26.74
C PRO A 310 10.10 13.10 -27.67
N ASN A 311 10.24 12.92 -28.98
CA ASN A 311 10.15 13.97 -29.98
C ASN A 311 8.78 14.04 -30.68
N HIS A 312 7.75 13.43 -30.09
CA HIS A 312 6.42 13.40 -30.69
C HIS A 312 5.92 14.82 -31.01
N PRO A 313 5.38 15.07 -32.23
CA PRO A 313 5.06 16.43 -32.69
C PRO A 313 3.96 17.11 -31.87
N LYS A 314 3.09 16.34 -31.21
CA LYS A 314 2.03 16.87 -30.33
C LYS A 314 2.49 17.21 -28.92
N TYR A 315 3.73 16.89 -28.54
CA TYR A 315 4.24 17.23 -27.21
C TYR A 315 4.62 18.69 -27.15
N SER A 316 4.16 19.36 -26.09
CA SER A 316 4.66 20.66 -25.66
C SER A 316 6.15 20.57 -25.30
N LYS A 317 6.82 21.72 -25.20
CA LYS A 317 8.23 21.80 -24.81
C LYS A 317 8.48 21.12 -23.45
N LYS A 318 7.62 21.36 -22.45
CA LYS A 318 7.72 20.77 -21.11
C LYS A 318 7.52 19.25 -21.12
N GLU A 319 6.60 18.75 -21.94
CA GLU A 319 6.46 17.31 -22.12
C GLU A 319 7.72 16.70 -22.71
N LYS A 320 8.31 17.30 -23.76
CA LYS A 320 9.57 16.80 -24.33
C LYS A 320 10.71 16.76 -23.31
N GLU A 321 10.83 17.78 -22.46
CA GLU A 321 11.79 17.84 -21.35
C GLU A 321 11.61 16.71 -20.33
N THR A 322 10.37 16.23 -20.11
CA THR A 322 10.11 15.09 -19.24
C THR A 322 10.34 13.77 -19.96
N MET A 323 9.81 13.66 -21.18
CA MET A 323 9.84 12.44 -21.98
C MET A 323 11.26 12.04 -22.39
N ILE A 324 12.19 12.99 -22.52
CA ILE A 324 13.59 12.66 -22.84
C ILE A 324 14.23 11.76 -21.77
N LYS A 325 13.80 11.86 -20.51
CA LYS A 325 14.27 11.01 -19.40
C LYS A 325 13.95 9.54 -19.60
N GLU A 326 12.91 9.24 -20.39
CA GLU A 326 12.60 7.87 -20.81
C GLU A 326 13.75 7.25 -21.62
N VAL A 327 14.53 8.06 -22.34
CA VAL A 327 15.56 7.58 -23.27
C VAL A 327 16.96 7.82 -22.74
N VAL A 328 17.19 8.96 -22.09
CA VAL A 328 18.50 9.34 -21.56
C VAL A 328 18.34 10.25 -20.35
N LYS A 329 19.20 10.05 -19.35
CA LYS A 329 19.31 10.91 -18.17
C LYS A 329 20.74 11.41 -18.04
N VAL A 330 20.90 12.67 -17.63
CA VAL A 330 22.19 13.19 -17.17
C VAL A 330 22.29 12.92 -15.68
N ILE A 331 23.38 12.26 -15.27
CA ILE A 331 23.62 11.87 -13.88
C ILE A 331 23.78 13.13 -13.02
N SER A 332 22.94 13.26 -11.99
CA SER A 332 23.01 14.37 -11.03
C SER A 332 24.11 14.16 -10.00
N LYS A 333 24.52 15.25 -9.32
CA LYS A 333 25.41 15.19 -8.15
C LYS A 333 24.91 14.18 -7.10
N ASP A 334 23.61 14.23 -6.80
CA ASP A 334 22.98 13.42 -5.74
C ASP A 334 23.08 11.91 -6.00
N GLU A 335 23.03 11.46 -7.26
CA GLU A 335 23.09 10.03 -7.60
C GLU A 335 24.48 9.55 -8.03
N ALA A 336 25.40 10.47 -8.37
CA ALA A 336 26.72 10.14 -8.89
C ALA A 336 27.51 9.22 -7.96
N LYS A 337 27.45 9.46 -6.64
CA LYS A 337 28.16 8.62 -5.66
C LYS A 337 27.60 7.20 -5.64
N ALA A 338 26.29 7.03 -5.60
CA ALA A 338 25.65 5.71 -5.67
C ALA A 338 25.97 4.96 -6.98
N LEU A 339 26.05 5.69 -8.11
CA LEU A 339 26.32 5.10 -9.42
C LEU A 339 27.82 4.89 -9.73
N SER A 340 28.71 5.35 -8.85
CA SER A 340 30.16 5.23 -9.04
C SER A 340 30.66 3.78 -9.11
N VAL A 341 29.95 2.83 -8.49
CA VAL A 341 30.26 1.39 -8.59
C VAL A 341 30.09 0.84 -10.01
N TYR A 342 29.36 1.55 -10.86
CA TYR A 342 29.19 1.26 -12.28
C TYR A 342 30.11 2.11 -13.18
N GLY A 343 31.03 2.87 -12.59
CA GLY A 343 31.95 3.76 -13.31
C GLY A 343 31.33 5.05 -13.84
N LEU A 344 30.13 5.42 -13.36
CA LEU A 344 29.43 6.64 -13.75
C LEU A 344 29.76 7.80 -12.79
N LYS A 345 29.85 9.01 -13.34
CA LYS A 345 30.07 10.26 -12.58
C LYS A 345 29.03 11.33 -12.93
N GLU A 346 28.99 12.38 -12.12
CA GLU A 346 28.14 13.55 -12.37
C GLU A 346 28.37 14.10 -13.79
N GLY A 347 27.28 14.43 -14.49
CA GLY A 347 27.31 14.95 -15.85
C GLY A 347 27.38 13.89 -16.95
N ASP A 348 27.66 12.62 -16.62
CA ASP A 348 27.59 11.53 -17.59
C ASP A 348 26.16 11.34 -18.10
N LYS A 349 26.03 10.87 -19.35
CA LYS A 349 24.74 10.51 -19.96
C LYS A 349 24.49 9.01 -19.80
N LEU A 350 23.47 8.65 -19.04
CA LEU A 350 22.96 7.28 -18.93
C LEU A 350 21.83 7.08 -19.95
N GLU A 351 22.10 6.32 -21.00
CA GLU A 351 21.10 5.89 -21.98
C GLU A 351 20.28 4.72 -21.42
N MET A 352 18.96 4.78 -21.54
CA MET A 352 18.02 3.76 -21.04
C MET A 352 17.89 2.60 -22.03
N LYS A 353 18.91 1.73 -22.09
CA LYS A 353 19.01 0.63 -23.06
C LYS A 353 18.14 -0.57 -22.68
N HIS A 354 17.84 -0.73 -21.40
CA HIS A 354 17.16 -1.92 -20.87
C HIS A 354 15.66 -1.74 -20.57
N ARG A 355 14.99 -0.75 -21.19
CA ARG A 355 13.54 -0.50 -21.02
C ARG A 355 12.63 -1.71 -21.25
N LYS A 356 12.94 -2.53 -22.25
CA LYS A 356 12.18 -3.76 -22.56
C LYS A 356 12.56 -4.95 -21.68
N GLN A 357 13.50 -4.74 -20.76
CA GLN A 357 14.12 -5.75 -19.91
C GLN A 357 14.11 -5.32 -18.43
N ALA A 358 13.23 -4.38 -18.06
CA ALA A 358 13.21 -3.76 -16.73
C ALA A 358 13.05 -4.75 -15.56
N GLY A 359 12.40 -5.90 -15.79
CA GLY A 359 12.25 -6.96 -14.79
C GLY A 359 13.35 -8.03 -14.80
N LYS A 360 14.34 -7.95 -15.71
CA LYS A 360 15.42 -8.92 -15.77
C LYS A 360 16.41 -8.70 -14.63
N HIS A 361 16.73 -9.78 -13.93
CA HIS A 361 17.71 -9.84 -12.86
C HIS A 361 18.55 -11.12 -12.98
N TRP A 362 19.71 -11.14 -12.34
CA TRP A 362 20.61 -12.29 -12.30
C TRP A 362 21.24 -12.44 -10.92
N VAL A 363 21.62 -13.67 -10.58
CA VAL A 363 22.27 -14.00 -9.31
C VAL A 363 23.68 -13.42 -9.25
N ILE A 364 24.06 -12.90 -8.10
CA ILE A 364 25.39 -12.41 -7.76
C ILE A 364 25.87 -13.03 -6.45
N THR A 365 27.15 -12.87 -6.16
CA THR A 365 27.74 -13.27 -4.87
C THR A 365 27.43 -12.26 -3.77
N PHE A 366 27.55 -12.68 -2.51
CA PHE A 366 27.48 -11.76 -1.37
C PHE A 366 28.53 -10.64 -1.45
N GLU A 367 29.74 -10.93 -1.91
CA GLU A 367 30.81 -9.93 -2.04
C GLU A 367 30.49 -8.86 -3.09
N GLU A 368 29.86 -9.24 -4.21
CA GLU A 368 29.37 -8.28 -5.20
C GLU A 368 28.24 -7.41 -4.64
N PHE A 369 27.32 -8.02 -3.88
CA PHE A 369 26.26 -7.29 -3.18
C PHE A 369 26.85 -6.29 -2.16
N LYS A 370 27.78 -6.74 -1.33
CA LYS A 370 28.49 -5.90 -0.36
C LYS A 370 29.22 -4.75 -1.04
N LYS A 371 29.96 -5.01 -2.12
CA LYS A 371 30.64 -3.95 -2.90
C LYS A 371 29.66 -2.92 -3.45
N ALA A 372 28.48 -3.33 -3.90
CA ALA A 372 27.46 -2.40 -4.38
C ALA A 372 26.94 -1.45 -3.28
N LEU A 373 27.04 -1.85 -2.00
CA LEU A 373 26.63 -1.04 -0.85
C LEU A 373 27.69 -0.04 -0.36
N GLU A 374 28.95 -0.18 -0.80
CA GLU A 374 30.07 0.66 -0.37
C GLU A 374 29.78 2.18 -0.40
N PRO A 375 29.13 2.75 -1.45
CA PRO A 375 28.91 4.19 -1.53
C PRO A 375 27.93 4.76 -0.51
N TYR A 376 27.05 3.94 0.08
CA TYR A 376 25.91 4.37 0.87
C TYR A 376 26.29 4.71 2.33
N THR A 377 27.35 5.49 2.52
CA THR A 377 27.83 5.95 3.83
C THR A 377 26.82 6.87 4.52
N LEU A 378 26.87 6.98 5.85
CA LEU A 378 26.03 7.90 6.63
C LEU A 378 26.10 9.33 6.10
N ASP A 379 27.30 9.86 5.83
CA ASP A 379 27.48 11.23 5.36
C ASP A 379 26.81 11.47 4.00
N TYR A 380 27.07 10.60 3.03
CA TYR A 380 26.46 10.69 1.71
C TYR A 380 24.94 10.59 1.77
N VAL A 381 24.41 9.58 2.48
CA VAL A 381 22.96 9.36 2.56
C VAL A 381 22.28 10.50 3.31
N ALA A 382 22.88 11.02 4.38
CA ALA A 382 22.33 12.16 5.10
C ALA A 382 22.30 13.44 4.25
N GLU A 383 23.38 13.75 3.52
CA GLU A 383 23.46 14.95 2.66
C GLU A 383 22.37 14.92 1.58
N VAL A 384 22.14 13.76 0.97
CA VAL A 384 21.16 13.61 -0.11
C VAL A 384 19.74 13.53 0.45
N ALA A 385 19.51 12.71 1.48
CA ALA A 385 18.17 12.33 1.89
C ALA A 385 17.47 13.31 2.84
N LYS A 386 18.18 14.21 3.54
CA LYS A 386 17.56 15.14 4.51
C LYS A 386 16.44 15.97 3.88
N GLY A 387 15.20 15.76 4.31
CA GLY A 387 14.01 16.38 3.74
C GLY A 387 13.56 17.66 4.44
N ASP A 388 13.70 17.73 5.76
CA ASP A 388 13.35 18.93 6.54
C ASP A 388 14.46 19.97 6.41
N PRO A 389 14.23 21.16 5.81
CA PRO A 389 15.25 22.19 5.67
C PRO A 389 15.75 22.73 7.01
N ASP A 390 14.89 22.75 8.04
CA ASP A 390 15.16 23.36 9.35
C ASP A 390 15.88 22.41 10.31
N GLU A 391 15.94 21.12 9.98
CA GLU A 391 16.68 20.13 10.76
C GLU A 391 18.20 20.20 10.49
N PRO A 392 19.05 20.33 11.52
CA PRO A 392 20.50 20.23 11.35
C PRO A 392 20.92 18.85 10.80
N LEU A 393 21.89 18.83 9.88
CA LEU A 393 22.35 17.58 9.26
C LEU A 393 22.81 16.52 10.28
N GLU A 394 23.46 16.95 11.36
CA GLU A 394 23.92 16.04 12.42
C GLU A 394 22.75 15.40 13.22
N GLU A 395 21.63 16.10 13.37
CA GLU A 395 20.43 15.50 13.98
C GLU A 395 19.79 14.47 13.05
N PHE A 396 19.73 14.76 11.74
CA PHE A 396 19.27 13.79 10.75
C PHE A 396 20.17 12.53 10.74
N LYS A 397 21.50 12.70 10.79
CA LYS A 397 22.45 11.58 10.90
C LYS A 397 22.21 10.73 12.15
N LYS A 398 21.97 11.35 13.30
CA LYS A 398 21.65 10.61 14.55
C LYS A 398 20.39 9.75 14.38
N LYS A 399 19.36 10.27 13.71
CA LYS A 399 18.13 9.51 13.42
C LYS A 399 18.37 8.34 12.47
N LEU A 400 19.17 8.54 11.42
CA LEU A 400 19.55 7.45 10.50
C LEU A 400 20.34 6.36 11.24
N LYS A 401 21.29 6.74 12.10
CA LYS A 401 22.03 5.79 12.93
C LYS A 401 21.10 5.03 13.88
N ALA A 402 20.22 5.73 14.59
CA ALA A 402 19.25 5.10 15.49
C ALA A 402 18.31 4.12 14.76
N LEU A 403 17.91 4.43 13.53
CA LEU A 403 17.16 3.52 12.68
C LEU A 403 17.96 2.24 12.36
N ALA A 404 19.23 2.38 11.94
CA ALA A 404 20.09 1.24 11.67
C ALA A 404 20.33 0.40 12.94
N ASP A 405 20.62 1.05 14.08
CA ASP A 405 20.83 0.40 15.38
C ASP A 405 19.63 -0.47 15.78
N LEU A 406 18.39 -0.04 15.51
CA LEU A 406 17.18 -0.81 15.79
C LEU A 406 17.02 -2.07 14.93
N TYR A 407 17.53 -2.07 13.70
CA TYR A 407 17.60 -3.27 12.84
C TYR A 407 18.76 -4.20 13.25
N ILE A 408 19.84 -3.64 13.79
CA ILE A 408 21.04 -4.38 14.21
C ILE A 408 20.85 -5.03 15.58
N GLU A 409 19.99 -4.48 16.44
CA GLU A 409 19.77 -4.97 17.81
C GLU A 409 19.31 -6.43 17.83
N LYS A 410 20.18 -7.28 18.40
CA LYS A 410 19.95 -8.69 18.68
C LYS A 410 18.61 -8.93 19.41
N GLY A 411 17.81 -9.87 18.90
CA GLY A 411 16.55 -10.32 19.47
C GLY A 411 15.40 -9.31 19.44
N ARG A 412 15.57 -8.18 18.72
CA ARG A 412 14.52 -7.18 18.54
C ARG A 412 13.61 -7.58 17.38
N LYS A 413 12.32 -7.72 17.67
CA LYS A 413 11.29 -8.01 16.66
C LYS A 413 10.88 -6.74 15.94
N VAL A 414 11.13 -6.66 14.63
CA VAL A 414 10.88 -5.45 13.84
C VAL A 414 9.77 -5.71 12.82
N VAL A 415 8.71 -4.92 12.84
CA VAL A 415 7.70 -4.93 11.76
C VAL A 415 7.81 -3.65 10.97
N SER A 416 7.80 -3.78 9.65
CA SER A 416 7.86 -2.63 8.76
C SER A 416 6.57 -2.47 7.98
N PHE A 417 6.08 -1.24 7.91
CA PHE A 417 4.85 -0.91 7.20
C PHE A 417 5.10 0.09 6.08
N TRP A 418 4.79 -0.28 4.84
CA TRP A 418 4.69 0.66 3.72
C TRP A 418 3.30 0.62 3.07
N THR A 419 3.02 1.62 2.25
CA THR A 419 1.81 1.71 1.44
C THR A 419 2.17 2.37 0.09
N MET A 420 1.51 3.47 -0.28
CA MET A 420 1.70 4.08 -1.59
C MET A 420 3.03 4.83 -1.72
N GLY A 421 3.66 5.23 -0.61
CA GLY A 421 4.99 5.84 -0.64
C GLY A 421 6.04 4.96 -1.34
N PHE A 422 5.94 3.64 -1.19
CA PHE A 422 6.80 2.67 -1.88
C PHE A 422 6.20 2.15 -3.18
N ASN A 423 4.87 1.99 -3.26
CA ASN A 423 4.28 1.36 -4.44
C ASN A 423 4.10 2.34 -5.60
N GLN A 424 3.73 3.59 -5.34
CA GLN A 424 3.58 4.65 -6.35
C GLN A 424 4.90 5.37 -6.56
N HIS A 425 5.91 4.60 -6.94
CA HIS A 425 7.29 5.01 -6.98
C HIS A 425 7.91 4.56 -8.31
N THR A 426 8.83 5.35 -8.87
CA THR A 426 9.44 5.04 -10.18
C THR A 426 10.76 4.29 -10.07
N GLY A 427 11.29 4.16 -8.86
CA GLY A 427 12.52 3.40 -8.60
C GLY A 427 12.32 1.90 -8.82
N PRO A 428 13.42 1.13 -8.99
CA PRO A 428 13.35 -0.31 -9.11
C PRO A 428 12.59 -0.89 -7.91
N ASP A 429 11.84 -1.95 -8.18
CA ASP A 429 10.84 -2.50 -7.28
C ASP A 429 11.36 -2.69 -5.84
N LEU A 430 10.89 -1.83 -4.95
CA LEU A 430 11.46 -1.62 -3.62
C LEU A 430 11.20 -2.79 -2.68
N GLY A 431 10.09 -3.51 -2.87
CA GLY A 431 9.71 -4.59 -1.96
C GLY A 431 10.73 -5.74 -1.95
N GLY A 432 11.47 -5.93 -3.06
CA GLY A 432 12.50 -6.96 -3.13
C GLY A 432 13.85 -6.59 -2.48
N ARG A 433 14.06 -5.32 -2.14
CA ARG A 433 15.18 -4.90 -1.27
C ARG A 433 14.78 -4.95 0.21
N PHE A 434 13.49 -4.79 0.48
CA PHE A 434 12.94 -4.87 1.81
C PHE A 434 13.09 -6.26 2.41
N SER A 435 12.86 -7.31 1.61
CA SER A 435 13.03 -8.72 1.99
C SER A 435 14.43 -9.06 2.50
N VAL A 436 15.48 -8.45 1.93
CA VAL A 436 16.88 -8.65 2.38
C VAL A 436 17.11 -8.12 3.81
N LEU A 437 16.34 -7.12 4.25
CA LEU A 437 16.37 -6.66 5.64
C LEU A 437 15.45 -7.49 6.55
N SER A 438 14.69 -8.48 6.02
CA SER A 438 13.36 -8.80 6.55
C SER A 438 12.79 -10.26 6.74
N GLU A 439 13.59 -11.31 7.01
CA GLU A 439 13.17 -12.72 7.34
C GLU A 439 13.66 -13.40 8.71
N ASP A 440 12.78 -13.58 9.72
CA ASP A 440 13.15 -14.07 11.08
C ASP A 440 13.35 -15.60 11.14
N ARG A 441 14.28 -16.01 11.99
CA ARG A 441 14.87 -17.36 12.13
C ARG A 441 13.96 -18.41 12.75
N ASP A 442 12.92 -18.05 13.48
CA ASP A 442 12.21 -19.00 14.33
C ASP A 442 10.83 -19.32 13.76
N ARG A 443 10.82 -20.32 12.85
CA ARG A 443 9.68 -21.06 12.30
C ARG A 443 9.12 -20.49 10.99
N SER A 444 9.62 -21.06 9.89
CA SER A 444 8.74 -21.36 8.77
C SER A 444 7.52 -22.16 9.28
N CYS A 445 6.38 -21.48 9.39
CA CYS A 445 5.05 -22.05 9.70
C CYS A 445 4.79 -22.50 11.16
N GLY A 446 5.13 -21.67 12.17
CA GLY A 446 4.49 -21.66 13.51
C GLY A 446 3.56 -20.44 13.69
N PRO A 447 2.86 -20.23 14.83
CA PRO A 447 1.79 -19.21 14.99
C PRO A 447 2.27 -17.73 15.00
N CYS A 448 3.35 -17.43 14.30
CA CYS A 448 3.79 -16.09 13.94
C CYS A 448 4.46 -16.18 12.56
N PRO A 449 3.76 -16.53 11.46
CA PRO A 449 4.35 -16.36 10.15
C PRO A 449 4.12 -14.90 9.78
N GLY A 450 5.20 -14.13 9.70
CA GLY A 450 5.19 -12.85 9.01
C GLY A 450 6.51 -12.45 8.40
N CYS A 451 6.55 -12.41 7.06
CA CYS A 451 7.65 -11.86 6.28
C CYS A 451 7.77 -10.36 6.56
N TRP A 452 8.36 -10.01 7.69
CA TRP A 452 8.85 -8.69 8.07
C TRP A 452 9.92 -8.85 9.19
N SER A 453 11.20 -8.63 8.87
CA SER A 453 12.48 -8.64 9.66
C SER A 453 13.32 -9.93 9.59
N ALA A 454 14.63 -9.80 9.22
CA ALA A 454 15.77 -10.77 9.12
C ALA A 454 16.40 -11.32 7.78
N ALA A 455 17.49 -10.74 7.33
CA ALA A 455 18.70 -11.58 7.18
C ALA A 455 19.72 -11.22 8.28
N PHE A 456 19.28 -10.36 9.20
CA PHE A 456 20.09 -9.52 10.06
C PHE A 456 19.31 -9.31 11.36
N GLY A 457 19.89 -9.77 12.48
CA GLY A 457 19.28 -9.89 13.81
C GLY A 457 19.51 -11.31 14.36
N ARG A 458 20.46 -11.47 15.28
CA ARG A 458 20.67 -12.72 16.05
C ARG A 458 19.93 -12.70 17.37
#